data_AF-A0A662VKS9-F1
#
_entry.id   AF-A0A662VKS9-F1
#
_cell.length_a   1.000
_cell.length_b   1.000
_cell.length_c   1.000
_cell.angle_alpha   90.00
_cell.angle_beta   90.00
_cell.angle_gamma   90.00
#
_symmetry.space_group_name_H-M   'P 1'
#
loop_
_entity.id
_entity.type
_entity.pdbx_description
1 polymer ?
#
loop_
_entity_poly.entity_id
_entity_poly.type
_entity_poly.pdbx_seq_one_letter_code
_entity_poly.pdbx_strand_id
1 'polypeptide(L)'
;MAINRIIKLGLEEEANILKAQGLSDYQIAKELSERCGQKITQSTVWRYFNRNKDPLVQHVKQREEIVTKAINGRIDSVQQLIAINEETIRILKEAKAAGDLKTALKAIERIEKQLELQAKLLGDIQETPTTLVWNVVKVGTCSK
;
A
#
# COMPACT_ATOMS: atom_id res chain seq x y z
N MET A 1 -14.04 12.40 23.59
CA MET A 1 -15.23 12.04 22.77
C MET A 1 -15.46 10.55 22.88
N ALA A 2 -16.71 10.10 23.09
CA ALA A 2 -17.02 8.67 23.13
C ALA A 2 -16.84 8.03 21.73
N ILE A 3 -16.07 6.94 21.66
CA ILE A 3 -15.86 6.16 20.44
C ILE A 3 -17.17 5.45 20.07
N ASN A 4 -17.53 5.45 18.78
CA ASN A 4 -18.74 4.77 18.31
C ASN A 4 -18.61 3.26 18.51
N ARG A 5 -19.69 2.61 18.93
CA ARG A 5 -19.73 1.18 19.23
C ARG A 5 -19.40 0.29 18.03
N ILE A 6 -19.72 0.72 16.79
CA ILE A 6 -19.36 0.01 15.56
C ILE A 6 -17.84 -0.08 15.40
N ILE A 7 -17.13 1.03 15.63
CA ILE A 7 -15.66 1.09 15.59
C ILE A 7 -15.06 0.25 16.73
N LYS A 8 -15.64 0.36 17.94
CA LYS A 8 -15.17 -0.39 19.10
C LYS A 8 -15.26 -1.92 18.92
N LEU A 9 -16.24 -2.39 18.14
CA LEU A 9 -16.47 -3.80 17.86
C LEU A 9 -15.84 -4.27 16.55
N GLY A 10 -15.15 -3.40 15.80
CA GLY A 10 -14.53 -3.75 14.51
C GLY A 10 -15.53 -4.06 13.39
N LEU A 11 -16.78 -3.61 13.49
CA LEU A 11 -17.85 -3.96 12.56
C LEU A 11 -17.95 -3.01 11.35
N GLU A 12 -16.85 -2.35 11.00
CA GLU A 12 -16.83 -1.25 10.03
C GLU A 12 -17.03 -1.73 8.60
N GLU A 13 -16.37 -2.83 8.22
CA GLU A 13 -16.48 -3.45 6.90
C GLU A 13 -17.89 -3.97 6.65
N GLU A 14 -18.43 -4.73 7.61
CA GLU A 14 -19.78 -5.28 7.53
C GLU A 14 -20.84 -4.18 7.44
N ALA A 15 -20.72 -3.12 8.25
CA ALA A 15 -21.62 -1.97 8.16
C ALA A 15 -21.59 -1.35 6.76
N ASN A 16 -20.40 -1.15 6.17
CA ASN A 16 -20.26 -0.58 4.83
C ASN A 16 -20.84 -1.49 3.73
N ILE A 17 -20.65 -2.81 3.83
CA ILE A 17 -21.22 -3.79 2.89
C ILE A 17 -22.75 -3.73 2.92
N LEU A 18 -23.35 -3.78 4.12
CA LEU A 18 -24.81 -3.71 4.29
C LEU A 18 -25.37 -2.37 3.79
N LYS A 19 -24.61 -1.28 3.95
CA LYS A 19 -24.98 0.03 3.41
C LYS A 19 -24.92 0.07 1.89
N ALA A 20 -23.91 -0.56 1.28
CA ALA A 20 -23.77 -0.69 -0.16
C ALA A 20 -24.89 -1.55 -0.79
N GLN A 21 -25.43 -2.51 -0.04
CA GLN A 21 -26.61 -3.29 -0.43
C GLN A 21 -27.92 -2.49 -0.36
N GLY A 22 -27.89 -1.21 0.05
CA GLY A 22 -29.06 -0.34 0.11
C GLY A 22 -29.94 -0.53 1.34
N LEU A 23 -29.47 -1.25 2.37
CA LEU A 23 -30.24 -1.46 3.60
C LEU A 23 -30.40 -0.16 4.39
N SER A 24 -31.55 -0.04 5.06
CA SER A 24 -31.83 1.06 5.98
C SER A 24 -30.99 0.96 7.26
N ASP A 25 -30.72 2.08 7.92
CA ASP A 25 -29.93 2.10 9.16
C ASP A 25 -30.53 1.21 10.27
N TYR A 26 -31.84 0.99 10.24
CA TYR A 26 -32.54 0.06 11.14
C TYR A 26 -32.20 -1.40 10.83
N GLN A 27 -32.26 -1.80 9.55
CA GLN A 27 -31.91 -3.15 9.12
C GLN A 27 -30.44 -3.46 9.38
N ILE A 28 -29.56 -2.50 9.12
CA ILE A 28 -28.13 -2.61 9.41
C ILE A 28 -27.91 -2.82 10.92
N ALA A 29 -28.60 -2.05 11.77
CA ALA A 29 -28.48 -2.21 13.22
C ALA A 29 -28.94 -3.60 13.70
N LYS A 30 -30.03 -4.11 13.12
CA LYS A 30 -30.55 -5.45 13.44
C LYS A 30 -29.54 -6.53 13.07
N GLU A 31 -29.07 -6.53 11.82
CA GLU A 31 -28.11 -7.51 11.30
C GLU A 31 -26.80 -7.51 12.09
N LEU A 32 -26.24 -6.33 12.35
CA LEU A 32 -25.01 -6.21 13.14
C LEU A 32 -25.22 -6.67 14.59
N SER A 33 -26.40 -6.42 15.18
CA SER A 33 -26.72 -6.86 16.54
C SER A 33 -26.82 -8.38 16.65
N GLU A 34 -27.43 -9.02 15.64
CA GLU A 34 -27.59 -10.47 15.57
C GLU A 34 -26.24 -11.17 15.45
N ARG A 35 -25.33 -10.64 14.63
CA ARG A 35 -23.99 -11.22 14.43
C ARG A 35 -23.07 -11.06 15.63
N CYS A 36 -23.02 -9.87 16.24
CA CYS A 36 -22.08 -9.61 17.34
C CYS A 36 -22.63 -10.02 18.72
N GLY A 37 -23.88 -10.48 18.80
CA GLY A 37 -24.56 -10.81 20.05
C GLY A 37 -24.73 -9.62 20.99
N GLN A 38 -24.49 -8.38 20.51
CA GLN A 38 -24.61 -7.16 21.28
C GLN A 38 -25.60 -6.21 20.64
N LYS A 39 -26.41 -5.54 21.47
CA LYS A 39 -27.37 -4.55 20.99
C LYS A 39 -26.66 -3.34 20.35
N ILE A 40 -26.84 -3.18 19.04
CA ILE A 40 -26.48 -2.01 18.24
C ILE A 40 -27.77 -1.32 17.85
N THR A 41 -27.85 -0.01 18.09
CA THR A 41 -29.05 0.77 17.78
C THR A 41 -28.93 1.45 16.42
N GLN A 42 -30.06 1.71 15.77
CA GLN A 42 -30.12 2.52 14.54
C GLN A 42 -29.38 3.86 14.70
N SER A 43 -29.52 4.53 15.85
CA SER A 43 -28.83 5.79 16.14
C SER A 43 -27.31 5.65 16.18
N THR A 44 -26.79 4.49 16.57
CA THR A 44 -25.36 4.18 16.55
C THR A 44 -24.85 4.08 15.10
N VAL A 45 -25.62 3.39 14.25
CA VAL A 45 -25.38 3.24 12.81
C VAL A 45 -25.43 4.58 12.10
N TRP A 46 -26.49 5.36 12.33
CA TRP A 46 -26.63 6.70 11.75
C TRP A 46 -25.47 7.61 12.13
N ARG A 47 -25.07 7.64 13.42
CA ARG A 47 -23.92 8.44 13.88
C ARG A 47 -22.61 8.00 13.24
N TYR A 48 -22.42 6.69 13.02
CA TYR A 48 -21.23 6.16 12.35
C TYR A 48 -21.16 6.64 10.91
N PHE A 49 -22.22 6.44 10.12
CA PHE A 49 -22.23 6.89 8.72
C PHE A 49 -22.20 8.41 8.58
N ASN A 50 -22.90 9.14 9.45
CA ASN A 50 -22.90 10.60 9.39
C ASN A 50 -21.53 11.20 9.74
N ARG A 51 -20.78 10.56 10.65
CA ARG A 51 -19.41 10.97 10.97
C ARG A 51 -18.39 10.48 9.94
N ASN A 52 -18.62 9.34 9.29
CA ASN A 52 -17.77 8.83 8.20
C ASN A 52 -18.06 9.48 6.83
N LYS A 53 -19.12 10.28 6.73
CA LYS A 53 -19.31 11.24 5.62
C LYS A 53 -18.36 12.44 5.72
N ASP A 54 -17.69 12.61 6.86
CA ASP A 54 -16.69 13.66 7.03
C ASP A 54 -15.54 13.44 6.02
N PRO A 55 -15.29 14.38 5.10
CA PRO A 55 -14.25 14.27 4.08
C PRO A 55 -12.88 13.91 4.64
N LEU A 56 -12.56 14.35 5.86
CA LEU A 56 -11.29 14.06 6.52
C LEU A 56 -11.07 12.56 6.76
N VAL A 57 -12.12 11.84 7.18
CA VAL A 57 -12.03 10.39 7.45
C VAL A 57 -11.85 9.61 6.15
N GLN A 58 -12.50 10.04 5.07
CA GLN A 58 -12.36 9.42 3.75
C GLN A 58 -10.97 9.64 3.17
N HIS A 59 -10.40 10.84 3.31
CA HIS A 59 -9.05 11.13 2.85
C HIS A 59 -7.98 10.32 3.59
N VAL A 60 -8.14 10.10 4.90
CA VAL A 60 -7.22 9.25 5.68
C VAL A 60 -7.28 7.80 5.20
N LYS A 61 -8.48 7.23 5.06
CA LYS A 61 -8.65 5.85 4.56
C LYS A 61 -8.10 5.67 3.14
N GLN A 62 -8.34 6.62 2.24
CA GLN A 62 -7.78 6.59 0.89
C GLN A 62 -6.25 6.63 0.90
N ARG A 63 -5.63 7.46 1.75
CA ARG A 63 -4.17 7.50 1.88
C ARG A 63 -3.61 6.17 2.40
N GLU A 64 -4.22 5.60 3.43
CA GLU A 64 -3.82 4.29 3.96
C GLU A 64 -3.93 3.18 2.90
N GLU A 65 -5.00 3.18 2.11
CA GLU A 65 -5.19 2.20 1.03
C GLU A 65 -4.15 2.37 -0.08
N ILE A 66 -3.84 3.61 -0.48
CA ILE A 66 -2.79 3.91 -1.47
C ILE A 66 -1.42 3.42 -0.98
N VAL A 67 -1.09 3.71 0.29
CA VAL A 67 0.17 3.28 0.89
C VAL A 67 0.25 1.75 0.95
N THR A 68 -0.83 1.09 1.36
CA THR A 68 -0.90 -0.37 1.45
C THR A 68 -0.75 -1.02 0.07
N LYS A 69 -1.43 -0.48 -0.96
CA LYS A 69 -1.28 -0.95 -2.35
C LYS A 69 0.15 -0.74 -2.87
N ALA A 70 0.77 0.39 -2.57
CA ALA A 70 2.15 0.67 -2.96
C ALA A 70 3.14 -0.29 -2.29
N ILE A 71 2.97 -0.57 -0.99
CA ILE A 71 3.78 -1.55 -0.26
C ILE A 71 3.62 -2.94 -0.85
N ASN A 72 2.38 -3.40 -1.04
CA ASN A 72 2.08 -4.72 -1.58
C ASN A 72 2.62 -4.89 -3.01
N GLY A 73 2.46 -3.88 -3.87
CA GLY A 73 3.00 -3.90 -5.23
C GLY A 73 4.54 -3.96 -5.24
N ARG A 74 5.21 -3.27 -4.31
CA ARG A 74 6.67 -3.37 -4.15
C ARG A 74 7.10 -4.77 -3.70
N ILE A 75 6.38 -5.37 -2.75
CA ILE A 75 6.65 -6.73 -2.27
C ILE A 75 6.48 -7.75 -3.41
N ASP A 76 5.41 -7.65 -4.19
CA ASP A 76 5.15 -8.53 -5.35
C ASP A 76 6.26 -8.40 -6.40
N SER A 77 6.69 -7.17 -6.70
CA SER A 77 7.79 -6.92 -7.65
C SER A 77 9.11 -7.56 -7.19
N VAL A 78 9.41 -7.52 -5.90
CA VAL A 78 10.59 -8.20 -5.32
C VAL A 78 10.46 -9.72 -5.43
N GLN A 79 9.29 -10.28 -5.14
CA GLN A 79 9.05 -11.73 -5.28
C GLN A 79 9.21 -12.20 -6.73
N GLN A 80 8.69 -11.45 -7.70
CA GLN A 80 8.85 -11.74 -9.12
C GLN A 80 10.33 -11.69 -9.53
N LEU A 81 11.09 -10.71 -9.06
CA LEU A 81 12.53 -10.63 -9.34
C LEU A 81 13.30 -11.81 -8.75
N ILE A 82 12.96 -12.27 -7.55
CA ILE A 82 13.56 -13.48 -6.95
C ILE A 82 13.27 -14.71 -7.82
N ALA A 83 12.03 -14.91 -8.24
CA ALA A 83 11.65 -16.04 -9.09
C ALA A 83 12.42 -16.04 -10.43
N ILE A 84 12.56 -14.88 -11.07
CA ILE A 84 13.33 -14.77 -12.33
C ILE A 84 14.83 -15.01 -12.06
N ASN A 85 15.38 -14.56 -10.94
CA ASN A 85 16.78 -14.83 -10.59
C ASN A 85 17.03 -16.33 -10.42
N GLU A 86 16.15 -17.04 -9.71
CA GLU A 86 16.25 -18.49 -9.51
C GLU A 86 16.25 -19.24 -10.85
N GLU A 87 15.33 -18.85 -11.75
CA GLU A 87 15.25 -19.37 -13.12
C GLU A 87 16.55 -19.10 -13.89
N THR A 88 17.08 -17.89 -13.80
CA THR A 88 18.30 -17.49 -14.52
C THR A 88 19.52 -18.25 -13.99
N ILE A 89 19.58 -18.52 -12.68
CA ILE A 89 20.61 -19.38 -12.06
C ILE A 89 20.49 -20.81 -12.57
N ARG A 90 19.28 -21.34 -12.75
CA ARG A 90 19.08 -22.68 -13.33
C ARG A 90 19.61 -22.75 -14.76
N ILE A 91 19.24 -21.80 -15.60
CA ILE A 91 19.74 -21.69 -16.99
C ILE A 91 21.26 -21.59 -17.00
N LEU A 92 21.85 -20.80 -16.09
CA LEU A 92 23.31 -20.69 -15.97
C LEU A 92 23.96 -22.04 -15.65
N LYS A 93 23.39 -22.82 -14.72
CA LYS A 93 23.92 -24.15 -14.37
C LYS A 93 23.84 -25.11 -15.56
N GLU A 94 22.73 -25.12 -16.26
CA GLU A 94 22.52 -25.96 -17.46
C GLU A 94 23.47 -25.58 -18.60
N ALA A 95 23.62 -24.28 -18.87
CA ALA A 95 24.54 -23.78 -19.90
C ALA A 95 26.00 -24.10 -19.57
N LYS A 96 26.40 -23.98 -18.29
CA LYS A 96 27.74 -24.40 -17.84
C LYS A 96 27.96 -25.90 -18.01
N ALA A 97 26.97 -26.73 -17.68
CA ALA A 97 27.06 -28.18 -17.84
C ALA A 97 27.14 -28.59 -19.32
N ALA A 98 26.44 -27.87 -20.20
CA ALA A 98 26.46 -28.10 -21.65
C ALA A 98 27.70 -27.51 -22.36
N GLY A 99 28.56 -26.76 -21.65
CA GLY A 99 29.69 -26.05 -22.25
C GLY A 99 29.29 -24.84 -23.12
N ASP A 100 28.02 -24.41 -23.08
CA ASP A 100 27.55 -23.22 -23.78
C ASP A 100 27.90 -21.96 -22.98
N LEU A 101 29.17 -21.58 -23.07
CA LEU A 101 29.73 -20.43 -22.38
C LEU A 101 29.07 -19.10 -22.81
N LYS A 102 28.54 -19.02 -24.04
CA LYS A 102 27.88 -17.80 -24.54
C LYS A 102 26.55 -17.57 -23.82
N THR A 103 25.77 -18.62 -23.64
CA THR A 103 24.51 -18.55 -22.88
C THR A 103 24.79 -18.36 -21.39
N ALA A 104 25.85 -18.98 -20.85
CA ALA A 104 26.26 -18.78 -19.47
C ALA A 104 26.65 -17.31 -19.18
N LEU A 105 27.44 -16.67 -20.04
CA LEU A 105 27.80 -15.26 -19.88
C LEU A 105 26.59 -14.33 -19.95
N LYS A 106 25.64 -14.59 -20.85
CA LYS A 106 24.38 -13.82 -20.91
C LYS A 106 23.52 -13.97 -19.66
N ALA A 107 23.48 -15.18 -19.08
CA ALA A 107 22.75 -15.43 -17.84
C ALA A 107 23.40 -14.67 -16.67
N ILE A 108 24.73 -14.62 -16.60
CA ILE A 108 25.47 -13.83 -15.60
C ILE A 108 25.15 -12.33 -15.74
N GLU A 109 25.22 -11.77 -16.95
CA GLU A 109 24.89 -10.36 -17.21
C GLU A 109 23.45 -10.03 -16.80
N ARG A 110 22.52 -10.97 -17.01
CA ARG A 110 21.12 -10.80 -16.61
C ARG A 110 20.95 -10.79 -15.09
N ILE A 111 21.65 -11.68 -14.37
CA ILE A 111 21.66 -11.74 -12.91
C ILE A 111 22.23 -10.44 -12.32
N GLU A 112 23.34 -9.92 -12.86
CA GLU A 112 23.94 -8.66 -12.40
C GLU A 112 22.97 -7.48 -12.50
N LYS A 113 22.29 -7.34 -13.65
CA LYS A 113 21.26 -6.32 -13.85
C LYS A 113 20.09 -6.47 -12.87
N GLN A 114 19.72 -7.70 -12.53
CA GLN A 114 18.64 -7.96 -11.58
C GLN A 114 19.03 -7.65 -10.14
N LEU A 115 20.26 -7.94 -9.74
CA LEU A 115 20.81 -7.55 -8.42
C LEU A 115 20.87 -6.02 -8.28
N GLU A 116 21.27 -5.32 -9.33
CA GLU A 116 21.25 -3.84 -9.35
C GLU A 116 19.81 -3.30 -9.18
N LEU A 117 18.84 -3.87 -9.88
CA LEU A 117 17.43 -3.48 -9.76
C LEU A 117 16.85 -3.77 -8.36
N GLN A 118 17.20 -4.91 -7.76
CA GLN A 118 16.79 -5.25 -6.40
C GLN A 118 17.37 -4.26 -5.38
N ALA A 119 18.65 -3.92 -5.50
CA ALA A 119 19.30 -2.94 -4.63
C ALA A 119 18.68 -1.53 -4.77
N LYS A 120 18.30 -1.13 -6.00
CA LYS A 120 17.56 0.12 -6.24
C LYS A 120 16.16 0.12 -5.58
N LEU A 121 15.41 -0.98 -5.70
CA LEU A 121 14.07 -1.11 -5.12
C LEU A 121 14.06 -1.15 -3.58
N LEU A 122 15.11 -1.71 -2.99
CA LEU A 122 15.31 -1.74 -1.54
C LEU A 122 15.80 -0.39 -0.99
N GLY A 123 16.33 0.48 -1.85
CA GLY A 123 16.82 1.82 -1.49
C GLY A 123 18.31 1.85 -1.14
N ASP A 124 19.04 0.77 -1.40
CA ASP A 124 20.48 0.65 -1.13
C ASP A 124 21.34 1.42 -2.15
N ILE A 125 20.76 1.79 -3.31
CA ILE A 125 21.40 2.62 -4.34
C ILE A 125 20.50 3.83 -4.63
N GLN A 126 20.92 5.02 -4.21
CA GLN A 126 20.25 6.29 -4.55
C GLN A 126 20.70 6.77 -5.93
N GLU A 127 19.78 6.86 -6.90
CA GLU A 127 20.04 7.41 -8.24
C GLU A 127 19.92 8.94 -8.34
N THR A 128 19.62 9.66 -7.25
CA THR A 128 19.34 11.10 -7.35
C THR A 128 20.60 11.95 -7.11
N PRO A 129 20.98 12.85 -8.06
CA PRO A 129 21.84 13.95 -7.69
C PRO A 129 21.05 14.84 -6.73
N THR A 130 21.57 15.03 -5.51
CA THR A 130 20.99 15.93 -4.50
C THR A 130 20.89 17.35 -5.07
N THR A 131 19.77 17.73 -5.65
CA THR A 131 19.50 19.11 -6.06
C THR A 131 19.20 19.95 -4.83
N LEU A 132 20.23 20.63 -4.32
CA LEU A 132 20.10 21.63 -3.26
C LEU A 132 19.35 22.85 -3.82
N VAL A 133 18.08 23.00 -3.48
CA VAL A 133 17.30 24.21 -3.77
C VAL A 133 17.62 25.28 -2.73
N TRP A 134 18.43 26.27 -3.10
CA TRP A 134 18.65 27.47 -2.29
C TRP A 134 17.61 28.54 -2.64
N ASN A 135 16.66 28.79 -1.73
CA ASN A 135 15.78 29.95 -1.83
C ASN A 135 16.52 31.21 -1.38
N VAL A 136 16.96 32.02 -2.35
CA VAL A 136 17.56 33.33 -2.08
C VAL A 136 16.45 34.39 -1.99
N VAL A 137 16.10 34.79 -0.77
CA VAL A 137 15.24 35.95 -0.54
C VAL A 137 16.07 37.21 -0.74
N LYS A 138 15.76 38.00 -1.77
CA LYS A 138 16.35 39.35 -1.91
C LYS A 138 15.76 40.25 -0.83
N VAL A 139 16.56 40.55 0.19
CA VAL A 139 16.21 41.53 1.21
C VAL A 139 16.42 42.91 0.59
N GLY A 140 15.34 43.64 0.34
CA GLY A 140 15.40 44.99 -0.20
C GLY A 140 16.13 45.92 0.78
N THR A 141 17.21 46.54 0.33
CA THR A 141 17.91 47.58 1.08
C THR A 141 17.02 48.81 1.19
N CYS A 142 16.57 49.12 2.40
CA CYS A 142 15.89 50.36 2.73
C CYS A 142 16.96 51.46 2.84
N SER A 143 17.08 52.32 1.82
CA SER A 143 17.88 53.55 1.92
C SER A 143 17.07 54.63 2.61
N LYS A 144 17.72 55.27 3.59
CA LYS A 144 17.23 56.38 4.42
C LYS A 144 17.04 57.66 3.62
#